data_AF-A0A8J5F1U5-F1
#
_entry.id   AF-A0A8J5F1U5-F1
#
_cell.length_a   1.000
_cell.length_b   1.000
_cell.length_c   1.000
_cell.angle_alpha   90.00
_cell.angle_beta   90.00
_cell.angle_gamma   90.00
#
_symmetry.space_group_name_H-M   'P 1'
#
loop_
_entity.id
_entity.type
_entity.pdbx_description
1 polymer ?
#
loop_
_entity_poly.entity_id
_entity_poly.type
_entity_poly.pdbx_seq_one_letter_code
_entity_poly.pdbx_strand_id
1 'polypeptide(L)'
;MYDSGSGGGLAYDSSYWSFGVARLRSSSAACSRNPSMFGEFKEVMTKEFEMTDIRLMTYYLGIEVNQREDGSFISQAGYAREILKKFRMDNSKSINTPVECGVKLSKHDEEEKVDPTFFKSLVGSLRYLTCTRPGILYAVGLVSRYMEDPTTTQLKIAKRILRYIKATIDFGLLYSTSNHFKLEGYSDSDWGGDIDDRKSTT
;
A
#
# COMPACT_ATOMS: atom_id res chain seq x y z
N MET A 1 -40.07 -3.59 -21.68
CA MET A 1 -41.19 -3.56 -20.70
C MET A 1 -40.89 -4.67 -19.72
N TYR A 2 -40.42 -4.49 -18.49
CA TYR A 2 -40.45 -3.46 -17.44
C TYR A 2 -39.06 -3.55 -16.72
N ASP A 3 -38.51 -2.64 -15.92
CA ASP A 3 -38.83 -1.29 -15.44
C ASP A 3 -37.50 -0.63 -15.01
N SER A 4 -37.54 0.69 -14.87
CA SER A 4 -36.46 1.58 -14.46
C SER A 4 -36.45 1.75 -12.93
N GLY A 5 -35.29 1.96 -12.32
CA GLY A 5 -35.22 2.33 -10.90
C GLY A 5 -33.82 2.63 -10.38
N SER A 6 -33.46 3.93 -10.44
CA SER A 6 -32.67 4.70 -9.45
C SER A 6 -31.65 3.96 -8.59
N GLY A 7 -30.35 4.28 -8.64
CA GLY A 7 -29.85 5.58 -8.22
C GLY A 7 -29.30 5.48 -6.80
N GLY A 8 -27.98 5.28 -6.68
CA GLY A 8 -27.27 5.19 -5.40
C GLY A 8 -25.80 5.47 -5.62
N GLY A 9 -25.47 6.64 -6.17
CA GLY A 9 -24.10 7.14 -6.17
C GLY A 9 -23.64 7.27 -4.72
N LEU A 10 -22.57 6.58 -4.36
CA LEU A 10 -21.86 6.82 -3.12
C LEU A 10 -21.25 8.21 -3.20
N ALA A 11 -22.04 9.20 -2.76
CA ALA A 11 -21.62 10.56 -2.58
C ALA A 11 -20.48 10.55 -1.56
N TYR A 12 -19.30 10.98 -2.02
CA TYR A 12 -18.19 11.37 -1.17
C TYR A 12 -18.65 12.58 -0.38
N ASP A 13 -19.12 12.35 0.84
CA ASP A 13 -19.48 13.43 1.75
C ASP A 13 -18.20 14.06 2.32
N SER A 14 -17.95 15.31 1.94
CA SER A 14 -16.81 16.11 2.35
C SER A 14 -16.94 16.67 3.77
N SER A 15 -18.01 16.34 4.51
CA SER A 15 -18.25 16.81 5.87
C SER A 15 -17.47 16.06 6.97
N TYR A 16 -16.74 14.99 6.64
CA TYR A 16 -16.01 14.14 7.61
C TYR A 16 -14.68 14.72 8.16
N TRP A 17 -14.31 15.95 7.79
CA TRP A 17 -12.98 16.54 8.10
C TRP A 17 -12.99 17.76 9.03
N SER A 18 -14.01 17.90 9.89
CA SER A 18 -14.05 18.98 10.87
C SER A 18 -14.02 18.46 12.32
N PHE A 19 -12.89 18.73 12.98
CA PHE A 19 -12.67 18.94 14.42
C PHE A 19 -13.04 17.84 15.45
N GLY A 20 -12.03 17.39 16.21
CA GLY A 20 -12.13 17.17 17.66
C GLY A 20 -12.54 15.80 18.22
N VAL A 21 -13.06 14.87 17.41
CA VAL A 21 -13.60 13.59 17.92
C VAL A 21 -12.52 12.50 17.95
N ALA A 22 -12.14 12.02 19.13
CA ALA A 22 -11.30 10.83 19.27
C ALA A 22 -12.10 9.60 18.80
N ARG A 23 -11.54 8.81 17.89
CA ARG A 23 -12.27 7.72 17.22
C ARG A 23 -11.67 6.37 17.59
N LEU A 24 -12.31 5.67 18.54
CA LEU A 24 -11.95 4.28 18.82
C LEU A 24 -12.62 3.36 17.79
N ARG A 25 -11.83 2.55 17.10
CA ARG A 25 -12.34 1.55 16.16
C ARG A 25 -12.50 0.21 16.89
N SER A 26 -13.63 -0.45 16.67
CA SER A 26 -13.92 -1.79 17.20
C SER A 26 -12.94 -2.88 16.78
N SER A 27 -11.98 -2.62 15.87
CA SER A 27 -10.99 -3.59 15.40
C SER A 27 -10.02 -4.08 16.47
N SER A 28 -9.84 -3.37 17.59
CA SER A 28 -9.05 -3.92 18.70
C SER A 28 -9.77 -5.08 19.40
N ALA A 29 -11.07 -5.28 19.19
CA ALA A 29 -11.78 -6.50 19.62
C ALA A 29 -11.37 -7.74 18.80
N ALA A 30 -11.09 -7.58 17.51
CA ALA A 30 -10.68 -8.69 16.64
C ALA A 30 -9.22 -9.12 16.88
N CYS A 31 -8.37 -8.20 17.36
CA CYS A 31 -6.98 -8.49 17.72
C CYS A 31 -6.77 -8.82 19.21
N SER A 32 -7.79 -8.61 20.07
CA SER A 32 -7.71 -8.88 21.51
C SER A 32 -8.19 -10.29 21.81
N ARG A 33 -7.38 -11.08 22.52
CA ARG A 33 -7.77 -12.38 23.07
C ARG A 33 -8.86 -12.27 24.15
N ASN A 34 -9.16 -11.08 24.65
CA ASN A 34 -10.09 -10.89 25.75
C ASN A 34 -11.15 -9.81 25.45
N PRO A 35 -12.40 -10.19 25.12
CA PRO A 35 -13.45 -9.24 24.76
C PRO A 35 -13.92 -8.38 25.94
N SER A 36 -13.76 -8.82 27.19
CA SER A 36 -14.14 -8.05 28.38
C SER A 36 -13.26 -6.81 28.56
N MET A 37 -11.94 -6.97 28.46
CA MET A 37 -10.98 -5.86 28.55
C MET A 37 -11.22 -4.78 27.49
N PHE A 38 -11.66 -5.18 26.29
CA PHE A 38 -11.96 -4.22 25.24
C PHE A 38 -13.25 -3.44 25.51
N GLY A 39 -14.26 -4.10 26.10
CA GLY A 39 -15.48 -3.44 26.57
C GLY A 39 -15.19 -2.37 27.62
N GLU A 40 -14.41 -2.73 28.65
CA GLU A 40 -14.00 -1.80 29.70
C GLU A 40 -13.22 -0.60 29.15
N PHE A 41 -12.25 -0.86 28.25
CA PHE A 41 -11.48 0.21 27.61
C PHE A 41 -12.37 1.15 26.79
N LYS A 42 -13.35 0.60 26.04
CA LYS A 42 -14.33 1.40 25.30
C LYS A 42 -15.14 2.29 26.22
N GLU A 43 -15.61 1.77 27.35
CA GLU A 43 -16.40 2.54 28.31
C GLU A 43 -15.60 3.70 28.91
N VAL A 44 -14.35 3.45 29.34
CA VAL A 44 -13.47 4.50 29.88
C VAL A 44 -13.24 5.60 28.84
N MET A 45 -12.88 5.22 27.61
CA MET A 45 -12.60 6.19 26.56
C MET A 45 -13.83 6.98 26.13
N THR A 46 -15.05 6.41 26.22
CA THR A 46 -16.29 7.10 25.81
C THR A 46 -16.77 8.08 26.88
N LYS A 47 -16.35 7.88 28.13
CA LYS A 47 -16.60 8.83 29.23
C LYS A 47 -15.73 10.08 29.11
N GLU A 48 -14.46 9.90 28.73
CA GLU A 48 -13.49 11.00 28.64
C GLU A 48 -13.58 11.76 27.31
N PHE A 49 -14.00 11.10 26.22
CA PHE A 49 -14.06 11.69 24.89
C PHE A 49 -15.42 11.43 24.23
N GLU A 50 -15.92 12.41 23.48
CA GLU A 50 -17.01 12.17 22.53
C GLU A 50 -16.51 11.13 21.51
N MET A 51 -17.07 9.92 21.56
CA MET A 51 -16.68 8.81 20.70
C MET A 51 -17.89 8.15 20.05
N THR A 52 -17.70 7.70 18.81
CA THR A 52 -18.68 6.89 18.09
C THR A 52 -18.08 5.51 17.82
N ASP A 53 -18.76 4.45 18.26
CA ASP A 53 -18.35 3.08 17.93
C ASP A 53 -18.67 2.80 16.46
N ILE A 54 -17.65 2.94 15.63
CA ILE A 54 -17.73 2.50 14.24
C ILE A 54 -17.63 0.98 14.25
N ARG A 55 -18.54 0.32 13.52
CA ARG A 55 -18.51 -1.10 13.17
C ARG A 55 -17.11 -1.54 12.72
N LEU A 56 -16.92 -2.86 12.58
CA LEU A 56 -15.65 -3.46 12.17
C LEU A 56 -14.94 -2.63 11.10
N MET A 57 -13.65 -2.35 11.34
CA MET A 57 -12.86 -1.54 10.43
C MET A 57 -12.79 -2.21 9.06
N THR A 58 -13.43 -1.59 8.07
CA THR A 58 -13.41 -2.03 6.66
C THR A 58 -12.49 -1.20 5.79
N TYR A 59 -12.20 0.04 6.18
CA TYR A 59 -11.35 0.95 5.41
C TYR A 59 -10.58 1.95 6.30
N TYR A 60 -9.30 2.14 6.00
CA TYR A 60 -8.44 3.13 6.66
C TYR A 60 -7.34 3.61 5.72
N LEU A 61 -7.28 4.91 5.43
CA LEU A 61 -6.21 5.52 4.61
C LEU A 61 -5.92 4.77 3.29
N GLY A 62 -6.93 4.27 2.57
CA GLY A 62 -6.68 3.50 1.33
C GLY A 62 -6.37 2.02 1.54
N ILE A 63 -6.32 1.56 2.79
CA ILE A 63 -6.24 0.15 3.17
C ILE A 63 -7.66 -0.36 3.41
N GLU A 64 -8.04 -1.35 2.63
CA GLU A 64 -9.27 -2.13 2.76
C GLU A 64 -9.00 -3.33 3.67
N VAL A 65 -9.89 -3.57 4.63
CA VAL A 65 -9.77 -4.68 5.58
C VAL A 65 -11.04 -5.51 5.49
N ASN A 66 -10.86 -6.79 5.18
CA ASN A 66 -11.91 -7.78 5.10
C ASN A 66 -11.66 -8.84 6.18
N GLN A 67 -12.41 -8.75 7.27
CA GLN A 67 -12.33 -9.69 8.38
C GLN A 67 -13.20 -10.91 8.09
N ARG A 68 -12.61 -12.09 8.17
CA ARG A 68 -13.22 -13.39 7.89
C ARG A 68 -13.01 -14.31 9.09
N GLU A 69 -13.70 -15.44 9.12
CA GLU A 69 -13.57 -16.44 10.19
C GLU A 69 -12.17 -17.06 10.24
N ASP A 70 -11.51 -17.18 9.08
CA ASP A 70 -10.17 -17.75 8.92
C ASP A 70 -9.03 -16.72 9.10
N GLY A 71 -9.35 -15.43 9.25
CA GLY A 71 -8.36 -14.37 9.42
C GLY A 71 -8.79 -13.00 8.91
N SER A 72 -7.86 -12.05 8.92
CA SER A 72 -8.05 -10.71 8.35
C SER A 72 -7.31 -10.56 7.04
N PHE A 73 -8.03 -10.30 5.95
CA PHE A 73 -7.46 -9.97 4.66
C PHE A 73 -7.32 -8.45 4.52
N ILE A 74 -6.13 -7.97 4.16
CA ILE A 74 -5.81 -6.55 4.03
C ILE A 74 -5.36 -6.28 2.60
N SER A 75 -6.05 -5.38 1.90
CA SER A 75 -5.76 -4.98 0.51
C SER A 75 -5.65 -3.47 0.36
N GLN A 76 -5.06 -3.01 -0.75
CA GLN A 76 -5.06 -1.61 -1.19
C GLN A 76 -5.55 -1.51 -2.64
N ALA A 77 -6.57 -2.30 -3.01
CA ALA A 77 -7.00 -2.44 -4.40
C ALA A 77 -7.59 -1.14 -4.97
N GLY A 78 -8.36 -0.40 -4.17
CA GLY A 78 -8.84 0.94 -4.51
C GLY A 78 -7.68 1.91 -4.79
N TYR A 79 -6.72 1.99 -3.88
CA TYR A 79 -5.56 2.86 -4.02
C TYR A 79 -4.67 2.48 -5.22
N ALA A 80 -4.47 1.18 -5.47
CA ALA A 80 -3.75 0.71 -6.65
C ALA A 80 -4.40 1.18 -7.96
N ARG A 81 -5.74 1.15 -8.05
CA ARG A 81 -6.49 1.66 -9.20
C ARG A 81 -6.35 3.17 -9.36
N GLU A 82 -6.37 3.92 -8.26
CA GLU A 82 -6.16 5.38 -8.28
C GLU A 82 -4.77 5.75 -8.78
N ILE A 83 -3.71 5.08 -8.33
CA ILE A 83 -2.35 5.30 -8.81
C ILE A 83 -2.24 4.99 -10.30
N LEU A 84 -2.78 3.86 -10.75
CA LEU A 84 -2.75 3.50 -12.17
C LEU A 84 -3.40 4.58 -13.04
N LYS A 85 -4.53 5.15 -12.60
CA LYS A 85 -5.17 6.28 -13.30
C LYS A 85 -4.33 7.55 -13.23
N LYS A 86 -3.83 7.91 -12.04
CA LYS A 86 -3.00 9.11 -11.81
C LYS A 86 -1.80 9.18 -12.76
N PHE A 87 -1.14 8.05 -13.00
CA PHE A 87 0.04 7.97 -13.86
C PHE A 87 -0.25 7.46 -15.28
N ARG A 88 -1.53 7.40 -15.70
CA ARG A 88 -1.97 6.97 -17.05
C ARG A 88 -1.50 5.57 -17.45
N MET A 89 -1.54 4.64 -16.50
CA MET A 89 -1.12 3.24 -16.64
C MET A 89 -2.30 2.26 -16.53
N ASP A 90 -3.53 2.75 -16.38
CA ASP A 90 -4.78 1.99 -16.34
C ASP A 90 -5.00 1.13 -17.59
N ASN A 91 -4.62 1.62 -18.77
CA ASN A 91 -4.71 0.88 -20.04
C ASN A 91 -3.41 0.19 -20.48
N SER A 92 -2.38 0.20 -19.65
CA SER A 92 -1.08 -0.41 -19.99
C SER A 92 -1.13 -1.95 -20.05
N LYS A 93 -0.23 -2.59 -20.80
CA LYS A 93 -0.09 -4.06 -20.77
C LYS A 93 0.43 -4.50 -19.40
N SER A 94 -0.20 -5.48 -18.77
CA SER A 94 0.24 -6.04 -17.50
C SER A 94 1.54 -6.85 -17.66
N ILE A 95 2.31 -6.98 -16.58
CA ILE A 95 3.54 -7.78 -16.55
C ILE A 95 3.63 -8.57 -15.24
N ASN A 96 4.27 -9.74 -15.29
CA ASN A 96 4.30 -10.66 -14.15
C ASN A 96 5.50 -10.43 -13.21
N THR A 97 6.46 -9.59 -13.59
CA THR A 97 7.64 -9.30 -12.76
C THR A 97 7.83 -7.79 -12.54
N PRO A 98 8.10 -7.34 -11.30
CA PRO A 98 8.24 -5.92 -10.98
C PRO A 98 9.55 -5.33 -11.54
N VAL A 99 10.61 -6.12 -11.68
CA VAL A 99 11.92 -5.74 -12.23
C VAL A 99 12.41 -6.85 -13.16
N GLU A 100 13.25 -6.50 -14.14
CA GLU A 100 13.96 -7.49 -14.95
C GLU A 100 15.14 -8.07 -14.17
N CYS A 101 15.48 -9.33 -14.43
CA CYS A 101 16.61 -9.98 -13.75
C CYS A 101 17.92 -9.38 -14.29
N GLY A 102 18.82 -8.94 -13.40
CA GLY A 102 20.14 -8.43 -13.78
C GLY A 102 20.20 -6.96 -14.21
N VAL A 103 19.17 -6.15 -13.91
CA VAL A 103 19.21 -4.70 -14.19
C VAL A 103 20.31 -4.04 -13.37
N LYS A 104 21.37 -3.61 -14.04
CA LYS A 104 22.43 -2.75 -13.50
C LYS A 104 22.10 -1.32 -13.88
N LEU A 105 21.59 -0.54 -12.93
CA LEU A 105 21.39 0.90 -13.12
C LEU A 105 22.74 1.60 -12.91
N SER A 106 23.13 2.46 -13.84
CA SER A 106 24.28 3.35 -13.68
C SER A 106 23.78 4.80 -13.68
N LYS A 107 24.45 5.67 -12.93
CA LYS A 107 24.21 7.13 -12.97
C LYS A 107 24.76 7.80 -14.25
N HIS A 108 25.52 7.08 -15.07
CA HIS A 108 26.34 7.64 -16.16
C HIS A 108 25.74 7.49 -17.56
N ASP A 109 24.46 7.16 -17.66
CA ASP A 109 23.83 7.07 -18.98
C ASP A 109 23.55 8.50 -19.51
N GLU A 110 23.94 8.81 -20.76
CA GLU A 110 23.67 10.08 -21.47
C GLU A 110 22.17 10.28 -21.78
N GLU A 111 21.30 9.79 -20.91
CA GLU A 111 19.87 9.78 -21.11
C GLU A 111 19.22 11.09 -20.72
N GLU A 112 18.07 11.33 -21.33
CA GLU A 112 17.24 12.48 -21.03
C GLU A 112 16.78 12.45 -19.56
N LYS A 113 16.90 13.61 -18.91
CA LYS A 113 16.46 13.81 -17.53
C LYS A 113 14.93 13.85 -17.46
N VAL A 114 14.39 13.31 -16.38
CA VAL A 114 12.97 13.33 -16.06
C VAL A 114 12.71 14.37 -14.99
N ASP A 115 11.52 15.00 -14.99
CA ASP A 115 11.12 15.90 -13.91
C ASP A 115 11.20 15.18 -12.53
N PRO A 116 12.07 15.63 -11.61
CA PRO A 116 12.23 15.03 -10.30
C PRO A 116 10.93 15.07 -9.48
N THR A 117 10.10 16.10 -9.66
CA THR A 117 8.85 16.26 -8.88
C THR A 117 7.86 15.16 -9.25
N PHE A 118 7.64 14.96 -10.56
CA PHE A 118 6.85 13.86 -11.08
C PHE A 118 7.36 12.50 -10.61
N PHE A 119 8.68 12.27 -10.69
CA PHE A 119 9.28 11.00 -10.28
C PHE A 119 9.17 10.74 -8.76
N LYS A 120 9.43 11.75 -7.92
CA LYS A 120 9.23 11.67 -6.46
C LYS A 120 7.77 11.37 -6.10
N SER A 121 6.80 11.99 -6.80
CA SER A 121 5.37 11.69 -6.61
C SER A 121 5.03 10.24 -6.96
N LEU A 122 5.62 9.71 -8.04
CA LEU A 122 5.46 8.33 -8.47
C LEU A 122 6.04 7.35 -7.44
N VAL A 123 7.31 7.53 -7.06
CA VAL A 123 7.98 6.67 -6.09
C VAL A 123 7.28 6.71 -4.72
N GLY A 124 6.85 7.90 -4.26
CA GLY A 124 6.09 8.03 -3.01
C GLY A 124 4.76 7.26 -3.05
N SER A 125 4.04 7.31 -4.18
CA SER A 125 2.80 6.55 -4.36
C SER A 125 3.05 5.03 -4.35
N LEU A 126 4.13 4.58 -5.02
CA LEU A 126 4.56 3.19 -5.01
C LEU A 126 4.99 2.72 -3.62
N ARG A 127 5.65 3.58 -2.84
CA ARG A 127 6.09 3.28 -1.48
C ARG A 127 4.91 3.04 -0.54
N TYR A 128 3.79 3.74 -0.73
CA TYR A 128 2.60 3.50 0.09
C TYR A 128 1.93 2.15 -0.20
N LEU A 129 2.08 1.61 -1.42
CA LEU A 129 1.58 0.28 -1.77
C LEU A 129 2.38 -0.87 -1.11
N THR A 130 3.62 -0.63 -0.67
CA THR A 130 4.44 -1.70 -0.07
C THR A 130 3.86 -2.20 1.25
N CYS A 131 3.02 -1.42 1.92
CA CYS A 131 2.35 -1.79 3.18
C CYS A 131 1.53 -3.08 3.06
N THR A 132 0.88 -3.33 1.92
CA THR A 132 0.13 -4.58 1.67
C THR A 132 0.79 -5.47 0.62
N ARG A 133 1.92 -5.03 0.05
CA ARG A 133 2.59 -5.69 -1.07
C ARG A 133 4.10 -5.72 -0.88
N PRO A 134 4.62 -6.60 0.00
CA PRO A 134 6.06 -6.73 0.18
C PRO A 134 6.78 -7.16 -1.11
N GLY A 135 6.10 -7.84 -2.04
CA GLY A 135 6.69 -8.30 -3.31
C GLY A 135 7.18 -7.19 -4.26
N ILE A 136 6.79 -5.92 -4.05
CA ILE A 136 7.33 -4.79 -4.82
C ILE A 136 8.38 -3.97 -4.05
N LEU A 137 8.62 -4.28 -2.77
CA LEU A 137 9.46 -3.46 -1.89
C LEU A 137 10.87 -3.27 -2.43
N TYR A 138 11.50 -4.36 -2.88
CA TYR A 138 12.83 -4.32 -3.50
C TYR A 138 12.85 -3.40 -4.73
N ALA A 139 11.89 -3.58 -5.64
CA ALA A 139 11.78 -2.79 -6.87
C ALA A 139 11.62 -1.28 -6.59
N VAL A 140 10.79 -0.95 -5.60
CA VAL A 140 10.58 0.43 -5.16
C VAL A 140 11.85 0.98 -4.50
N GLY A 141 12.56 0.18 -3.71
CA GLY A 141 13.86 0.53 -3.14
C GLY A 141 14.91 0.86 -4.20
N LEU A 142 14.98 0.09 -5.30
CA LEU A 142 15.87 0.36 -6.42
C LEU A 142 15.63 1.74 -7.04
N VAL A 143 14.37 2.05 -7.41
CA VAL A 143 14.05 3.32 -8.08
C VAL A 143 14.12 4.53 -7.13
N SER A 144 13.97 4.31 -5.82
CA SER A 144 14.07 5.37 -4.81
C SER A 144 15.45 6.02 -4.74
N ARG A 145 16.51 5.32 -5.16
CA ARG A 145 17.89 5.85 -5.16
C ARG A 145 18.10 7.02 -6.13
N TYR A 146 17.27 7.11 -7.17
CA TYR A 146 17.42 8.07 -8.26
C TYR A 146 16.41 9.23 -8.17
N MET A 147 15.85 9.49 -6.98
CA MET A 147 14.81 10.51 -6.82
C MET A 147 15.28 11.95 -7.03
N GLU A 148 16.57 12.24 -6.81
CA GLU A 148 17.11 13.60 -6.97
C GLU A 148 17.43 13.96 -8.43
N ASP A 149 17.91 13.00 -9.22
CA ASP A 149 18.24 13.20 -10.64
C ASP A 149 17.82 11.96 -11.47
N PRO A 150 16.51 11.77 -11.73
CA PRO A 150 16.03 10.62 -12.47
C PRO A 150 16.21 10.79 -13.99
N THR A 151 16.54 9.70 -14.68
CA THR A 151 16.60 9.58 -16.14
C THR A 151 15.42 8.77 -16.69
N THR A 152 15.29 8.73 -18.02
CA THR A 152 14.24 7.95 -18.67
C THR A 152 14.29 6.47 -18.32
N THR A 153 15.45 5.88 -18.09
CA THR A 153 15.60 4.47 -17.73
C THR A 153 15.05 4.17 -16.34
N GLN A 154 15.31 4.99 -15.32
CA GLN A 154 14.68 4.75 -14.01
C GLN A 154 13.16 4.99 -14.08
N LEU A 155 12.69 5.93 -14.90
CA LEU A 155 11.26 6.10 -15.15
C LEU A 155 10.64 4.87 -15.83
N LYS A 156 11.32 4.23 -16.80
CA LYS A 156 10.85 2.99 -17.43
C LYS A 156 10.70 1.86 -16.41
N ILE A 157 11.62 1.75 -15.45
CA ILE A 157 11.54 0.77 -14.37
C ILE A 157 10.38 1.10 -13.43
N ALA A 158 10.21 2.35 -13.01
CA ALA A 158 9.07 2.74 -12.18
C ALA A 158 7.73 2.47 -12.88
N LYS A 159 7.63 2.73 -14.19
CA LYS A 159 6.45 2.36 -15.01
C LYS A 159 6.29 0.84 -15.12
N ARG A 160 7.35 0.06 -15.12
CA ARG A 160 7.27 -1.42 -15.08
C ARG A 160 6.62 -1.89 -13.77
N ILE A 161 6.98 -1.30 -12.63
CA ILE A 161 6.35 -1.61 -11.34
C ILE A 161 4.84 -1.34 -11.40
N LEU A 162 4.41 -0.24 -12.02
CA LEU A 162 2.99 0.04 -12.26
C LEU A 162 2.31 -1.02 -13.13
N ARG A 163 2.97 -1.51 -14.20
CA ARG A 163 2.44 -2.63 -15.02
C ARG A 163 2.28 -3.91 -14.20
N TYR A 164 3.17 -4.16 -13.25
CA TYR A 164 3.08 -5.30 -12.34
C TYR A 164 1.93 -5.14 -11.34
N ILE A 165 1.75 -3.93 -10.79
CA ILE A 165 0.62 -3.59 -9.92
C ILE A 165 -0.70 -3.82 -10.65
N LYS A 166 -0.79 -3.48 -11.95
CA LYS A 166 -1.96 -3.76 -12.78
C LYS A 166 -2.27 -5.25 -12.89
N ALA A 167 -1.25 -6.11 -12.98
CA ALA A 167 -1.45 -7.56 -13.01
C ALA A 167 -1.95 -8.13 -11.67
N THR A 168 -1.69 -7.40 -10.58
CA THR A 168 -1.86 -7.88 -9.21
C THR A 168 -2.84 -7.05 -8.40
N ILE A 169 -3.76 -6.27 -9.02
CA ILE A 169 -4.61 -5.27 -8.33
C ILE A 169 -5.34 -5.84 -7.10
N ASP A 170 -5.82 -7.07 -7.18
CA ASP A 170 -6.61 -7.69 -6.12
C ASP A 170 -5.77 -8.42 -5.06
N PHE A 171 -4.44 -8.30 -5.13
CA PHE A 171 -3.53 -8.93 -4.17
C PHE A 171 -3.50 -8.14 -2.86
N GLY A 172 -3.35 -8.86 -1.76
CA GLY A 172 -3.25 -8.35 -0.40
C GLY A 172 -2.61 -9.36 0.53
N LEU A 173 -2.65 -9.07 1.84
CA LEU A 173 -2.11 -9.92 2.89
C LEU A 173 -3.25 -10.61 3.65
N LEU A 174 -3.18 -11.92 3.79
CA LEU A 174 -4.08 -12.68 4.66
C LEU A 174 -3.36 -12.98 5.98
N TYR A 175 -3.86 -12.40 7.06
CA TYR A 175 -3.43 -12.69 8.43
C TYR A 175 -4.36 -13.77 9.01
N SER A 176 -3.94 -15.03 8.94
CA SER A 176 -4.68 -16.13 9.52
C SER A 176 -4.35 -16.32 11.00
N THR A 177 -5.36 -16.74 11.76
CA THR A 177 -5.20 -17.14 13.17
C THR A 177 -4.53 -18.51 13.23
N SER A 178 -3.36 -18.59 13.86
CA SER A 178 -2.69 -19.86 14.10
C SER A 178 -2.27 -20.00 15.57
N ASN A 179 -2.45 -21.20 16.13
CA ASN A 179 -2.04 -21.53 17.50
C ASN A 179 -0.55 -21.88 17.60
N HIS A 180 0.11 -22.11 16.46
CA HIS A 180 1.52 -22.47 16.35
C HIS A 180 2.24 -21.45 15.45
N PHE A 181 2.50 -20.25 15.97
CA PHE A 181 3.26 -19.22 15.28
C PHE A 181 4.74 -19.31 15.66
N LYS A 182 5.61 -19.55 14.67
CA LYS A 182 7.06 -19.47 14.79
C LYS A 182 7.56 -18.40 13.83
N LEU A 183 8.05 -17.28 14.38
CA LEU A 183 8.64 -16.20 13.58
C LEU A 183 10.08 -16.57 13.24
N GLU A 184 10.38 -16.69 11.95
CA GLU A 184 11.73 -16.90 11.43
C GLU A 184 12.09 -15.71 10.54
N GLY A 185 13.23 -15.08 10.81
CA GLY A 185 13.74 -13.94 10.05
C GLY A 185 15.03 -14.32 9.36
N TYR A 186 15.11 -14.06 8.06
CA TYR A 186 16.33 -14.18 7.28
C TYR A 186 16.78 -12.78 6.89
N SER A 187 18.07 -12.50 7.00
CA SER A 187 18.69 -11.26 6.53
C SER A 187 19.75 -11.65 5.51
N ASP A 188 19.65 -11.11 4.31
CA ASP A 188 20.69 -11.21 3.30
C ASP A 188 21.35 -9.85 3.16
N SER A 189 22.67 -9.81 3.08
CA SER A 189 23.42 -8.55 2.96
C SER A 189 24.38 -8.69 1.79
N ASP A 190 24.19 -7.86 0.76
CA ASP A 190 25.14 -7.78 -0.34
C ASP A 190 26.32 -6.88 0.07
N TRP A 191 27.55 -7.20 -0.37
CA TRP A 191 28.70 -6.32 -0.19
C TRP A 191 28.95 -5.57 -1.49
N GLY A 192 28.75 -4.25 -1.48
CA GLY A 192 28.98 -3.41 -2.66
C GLY A 192 28.07 -3.73 -3.86
N GLY A 193 26.83 -4.17 -3.61
CA GLY A 193 25.86 -4.51 -4.67
C GLY A 193 25.44 -3.30 -5.51
N ASP A 194 25.56 -2.08 -4.98
CA ASP A 194 25.40 -0.85 -5.73
C ASP A 194 26.63 -0.52 -6.58
N ILE A 195 26.47 -0.40 -7.89
CA ILE A 195 27.55 -0.11 -8.83
C ILE A 195 28.04 1.33 -8.67
N ASP A 196 27.14 2.25 -8.33
CA ASP A 196 27.45 3.67 -8.26
C ASP A 196 28.08 4.02 -6.90
N ASP A 197 27.43 3.64 -5.81
CA ASP A 197 27.81 4.08 -4.47
C ASP A 197 28.56 3.02 -3.66
N ARG A 198 28.69 1.77 -4.17
CA ARG A 198 29.25 0.59 -3.46
C ARG A 198 28.69 0.38 -2.06
N LYS A 199 27.47 0.87 -1.83
CA LYS A 199 26.75 0.66 -0.58
C LYS A 199 26.08 -0.70 -0.59
N SER A 200 26.10 -1.33 0.56
CA SER A 200 25.39 -2.58 0.82
C SER A 200 23.89 -2.34 0.89
N THR A 201 23.14 -3.30 0.35
CA THR A 201 21.69 -3.42 0.50
C THR A 201 21.40 -4.56 1.49
N THR A 202 20.43 -4.34 2.38
CA THR A 202 19.89 -5.33 3.34
C THR A 202 18.42 -5.60 3.03
#